data_AF-A0A8S3GG25-F1
#
_entry.id   AF-A0A8S3GG25-F1
#
_cell.length_a   1.000
_cell.length_b   1.000
_cell.length_c   1.000
_cell.angle_alpha   90.00
_cell.angle_beta   90.00
_cell.angle_gamma   90.00
#
_symmetry.space_group_name_H-M   'P 1'
#
loop_
_entity.id
_entity.type
_entity.pdbx_description
1 polymer ?
#
loop_
_entity_poly.entity_id
_entity_poly.type
_entity_poly.pdbx_seq_one_letter_code
_entity_poly.pdbx_strand_id
1 'polypeptide(L)'
;MRFPIGRCLSLTTLSAFSSYLYIRSTHIQRESVCTSNEAWYRSLPFREISRCWSRILSVNIYPRSLRNPIYKLFCRIFDADINECEYGPDQLDYYASFGELFRRNLKPNARPIDKESLIVSPCDGEILDNGLVTSVELLNIVIKGVSYTIKDLFQLNRNEIERLQTKQCKSSLFYACIYLNPGNYHHFHSPAKWKINERRHITGMNK
;
A
#
# COMPACT_ATOMS: atom_id res chain seq x y z
N MET A 1 -31.27 12.75 -32.59
CA MET A 1 -29.87 12.27 -32.65
C MET A 1 -28.94 13.42 -32.28
N ARG A 2 -28.58 13.56 -31.00
CA ARG A 2 -27.57 14.48 -30.44
C ARG A 2 -27.29 14.01 -29.01
N PHE A 3 -26.11 13.44 -28.76
CA PHE A 3 -25.64 13.08 -27.43
C PHE A 3 -24.93 14.29 -26.82
N PRO A 4 -25.30 14.76 -25.61
CA PRO A 4 -24.48 15.72 -24.90
C PRO A 4 -23.40 14.95 -24.11
N ILE A 5 -22.15 15.22 -24.47
CA ILE A 5 -20.98 14.94 -23.66
C ILE A 5 -21.04 15.91 -22.48
N GLY A 6 -21.27 15.39 -21.27
CA GLY A 6 -21.40 16.20 -20.07
C GLY A 6 -21.03 15.43 -18.82
N ARG A 7 -19.80 15.68 -18.34
CA ARG A 7 -19.35 15.60 -16.94
C ARG A 7 -19.71 14.31 -16.17
N CYS A 8 -18.76 13.39 -16.11
CA CYS A 8 -18.58 12.54 -14.93
C CYS A 8 -17.10 12.17 -14.75
N LEU A 9 -16.27 13.16 -14.45
CA LEU A 9 -15.17 12.92 -13.52
C LEU A 9 -15.80 13.07 -12.14
N SER A 10 -16.17 11.95 -11.53
CA SER A 10 -16.78 11.97 -10.21
C SER A 10 -15.84 12.67 -9.24
N LEU A 11 -16.37 13.49 -8.34
CA LEU A 11 -15.62 14.18 -7.27
C LEU A 11 -14.68 13.24 -6.47
N THR A 12 -14.90 11.93 -6.56
CA THR A 12 -14.08 10.87 -5.96
C THR A 12 -12.78 10.53 -6.72
N THR A 13 -12.70 10.69 -8.05
CA THR A 13 -11.43 10.49 -8.77
C THR A 13 -10.48 11.67 -8.54
N LEU A 14 -11.04 12.87 -8.38
CA LEU A 14 -10.29 14.04 -7.93
C LEU A 14 -9.82 13.91 -6.49
N SER A 15 -10.61 13.32 -5.58
CA SER A 15 -10.15 13.13 -4.20
C SER A 15 -9.06 12.08 -4.10
N ALA A 16 -9.13 10.95 -4.81
CA ALA A 16 -8.07 9.94 -4.82
C ALA A 16 -6.78 10.45 -5.48
N PHE A 17 -6.89 11.21 -6.57
CA PHE A 17 -5.76 11.84 -7.24
C PHE A 17 -5.18 13.01 -6.43
N SER A 18 -6.03 13.83 -5.80
CA SER A 18 -5.61 14.90 -4.88
C SER A 18 -4.99 14.32 -3.62
N SER A 19 -5.53 13.24 -3.05
CA SER A 19 -4.91 12.51 -1.95
C SER A 19 -3.59 11.86 -2.38
N TYR A 20 -3.48 11.31 -3.59
CA TYR A 20 -2.21 10.78 -4.10
C TYR A 20 -1.19 11.89 -4.32
N LEU A 21 -1.56 13.00 -4.95
CA LEU A 21 -0.68 14.15 -5.13
C LEU A 21 -0.32 14.82 -3.80
N TYR A 22 -1.26 14.91 -2.86
CA TYR A 22 -1.05 15.43 -1.51
C TYR A 22 -0.13 14.50 -0.73
N ILE A 23 -0.39 13.18 -0.71
CA ILE A 23 0.48 12.17 -0.07
C ILE A 23 1.87 12.20 -0.70
N ARG A 24 1.99 12.29 -2.03
CA ARG A 24 3.26 12.42 -2.76
C ARG A 24 3.97 13.73 -2.40
N SER A 25 3.24 14.83 -2.29
CA SER A 25 3.76 16.14 -1.86
C SER A 25 4.24 16.12 -0.40
N THR A 26 3.49 15.49 0.50
CA THR A 26 3.86 15.31 1.92
C THR A 26 4.91 14.23 2.13
N HIS A 27 5.12 13.31 1.18
CA HIS A 27 6.24 12.35 1.24
C HIS A 27 7.55 13.00 0.79
N ILE A 28 7.48 13.95 -0.16
CA ILE A 28 8.64 14.72 -0.62
C ILE A 28 9.08 15.74 0.45
N GLN A 29 8.16 16.24 1.28
CA GLN A 29 8.48 17.09 2.42
C GLN A 29 8.44 16.30 3.72
N ARG A 30 9.60 15.99 4.30
CA ARG A 30 9.78 15.46 5.67
C ARG A 30 9.30 16.44 6.76
N GLU A 31 8.20 17.14 6.55
CA GLU A 31 7.63 18.08 7.50
C GLU A 31 6.43 17.43 8.17
N SER A 32 6.54 17.25 9.48
CA SER A 32 5.43 16.98 10.38
C SER A 32 4.29 17.96 10.08
N VAL A 33 3.19 17.45 9.53
CA VAL A 33 2.02 18.27 9.25
C VAL A 33 1.52 18.90 10.55
N CYS A 34 1.59 20.24 10.58
CA CYS A 34 1.11 21.10 11.65
C CYS A 34 -0.39 20.82 11.93
N THR A 35 -0.71 20.63 13.21
CA THR A 35 -1.90 20.00 13.79
C THR A 35 -3.17 20.85 13.80
N SER A 36 -3.41 21.73 12.82
CA SER A 36 -4.59 22.63 12.82
C SER A 36 -5.77 22.14 11.96
N ASN A 37 -5.59 21.15 11.08
CA ASN A 37 -6.60 20.71 10.10
C ASN A 37 -7.03 19.24 10.25
N GLU A 38 -6.78 18.58 11.38
CA GLU A 38 -7.10 17.15 11.52
C GLU A 38 -8.59 16.86 11.71
N ALA A 39 -9.39 17.81 12.24
CA ALA A 39 -10.77 17.54 12.63
C ALA A 39 -11.68 17.19 11.44
N TRP A 40 -11.54 17.91 10.30
CA TRP A 40 -12.32 17.62 9.10
C TRP A 40 -11.85 16.35 8.39
N TYR A 41 -10.55 16.07 8.41
CA TYR A 41 -10.00 14.86 7.82
C TYR A 41 -10.49 13.64 8.61
N ARG A 42 -10.41 13.71 9.94
CA ARG A 42 -10.89 12.67 10.86
C ARG A 42 -12.41 12.49 10.86
N SER A 43 -13.19 13.49 10.43
CA SER A 43 -14.65 13.38 10.31
C SER A 43 -15.12 12.75 8.99
N LEU A 44 -14.21 12.46 8.04
CA LEU A 44 -14.57 11.77 6.81
C LEU A 44 -14.92 10.30 7.08
N PRO A 45 -16.01 9.77 6.48
CA PRO A 45 -16.42 8.38 6.64
C PRO A 45 -15.54 7.44 5.80
N PHE A 46 -14.26 7.32 6.18
CA PHE A 46 -13.25 6.59 5.40
C PHE A 46 -13.59 5.12 5.18
N ARG A 47 -14.31 4.48 6.12
CA ARG A 47 -14.71 3.08 6.01
C ARG A 47 -15.71 2.88 4.87
N GLU A 48 -16.68 3.77 4.75
CA GLU A 48 -17.74 3.77 3.76
C GLU A 48 -17.16 4.15 2.39
N ILE A 49 -16.27 5.15 2.37
CA ILE A 49 -15.51 5.54 1.19
C ILE A 49 -14.67 4.36 0.68
N SER A 50 -13.95 3.67 1.57
CA SER A 50 -13.13 2.50 1.22
C SER A 50 -13.98 1.34 0.66
N ARG A 51 -15.14 1.06 1.27
CA ARG A 51 -16.09 0.05 0.77
C ARG A 51 -16.66 0.42 -0.59
N CYS A 52 -17.03 1.68 -0.78
CA CYS A 52 -17.49 2.19 -2.06
C CYS A 52 -16.40 2.06 -3.13
N TRP A 53 -15.17 2.47 -2.79
CA TRP A 53 -14.01 2.38 -3.66
C TRP A 53 -13.70 0.93 -4.06
N SER A 54 -13.72 0.00 -3.11
CA SER A 54 -13.55 -1.43 -3.37
C SER A 54 -14.59 -1.97 -4.36
N ARG A 55 -15.86 -1.57 -4.20
CA ARG A 55 -16.92 -1.92 -5.16
C ARG A 55 -16.64 -1.34 -6.54
N ILE A 56 -16.31 -0.04 -6.63
CA ILE A 56 -15.98 0.63 -7.90
C ILE A 56 -14.82 -0.07 -8.60
N LEU A 57 -13.74 -0.37 -7.88
CA LEU A 57 -12.57 -1.05 -8.44
C LEU A 57 -12.88 -2.48 -8.89
N SER A 58 -13.91 -3.12 -8.34
CA SER A 58 -14.34 -4.47 -8.71
C SER A 58 -15.35 -4.50 -9.87
N VAL A 59 -15.86 -3.35 -10.31
CA VAL A 59 -16.78 -3.29 -11.44
C VAL A 59 -16.03 -3.56 -12.74
N ASN A 60 -16.60 -4.46 -13.55
CA ASN A 60 -16.08 -4.74 -14.87
C ASN A 60 -16.27 -3.54 -15.80
N ILE A 61 -15.21 -3.14 -16.49
CA ILE A 61 -15.24 -2.01 -17.42
C ILE A 61 -15.78 -2.49 -18.77
N TYR A 62 -16.85 -1.86 -19.25
CA TYR A 62 -17.46 -2.10 -20.56
C TYR A 62 -17.70 -0.78 -21.32
N PRO A 63 -17.56 -0.78 -22.66
CA PRO A 63 -17.11 -1.88 -23.52
C PRO A 63 -15.61 -2.19 -23.40
N ARG A 64 -15.19 -3.42 -23.76
CA ARG A 64 -13.80 -3.92 -23.63
C ARG A 64 -12.78 -3.03 -24.33
N SER A 65 -13.15 -2.40 -25.44
CA SER A 65 -12.31 -1.45 -26.18
C SER A 65 -11.85 -0.23 -25.36
N LEU A 66 -12.60 0.17 -24.33
CA LEU A 66 -12.22 1.28 -23.46
C LEU A 66 -11.15 0.92 -22.42
N ARG A 67 -10.94 -0.38 -22.15
CA ARG A 67 -10.01 -0.82 -21.10
C ARG A 67 -8.58 -0.39 -21.37
N ASN A 68 -8.07 -0.66 -22.57
CA ASN A 68 -6.71 -0.32 -22.97
C ASN A 68 -6.36 1.17 -22.76
N PRO A 69 -7.10 2.16 -23.31
CA PRO A 69 -6.76 3.56 -23.10
C PRO A 69 -6.91 3.99 -21.63
N ILE A 70 -7.92 3.49 -20.92
CA ILE A 70 -8.15 3.79 -19.50
C ILE A 70 -6.98 3.29 -18.64
N TYR A 71 -6.55 2.04 -18.85
CA TYR A 71 -5.45 1.45 -18.10
C TYR A 71 -4.09 2.05 -18.47
N LYS A 72 -3.84 2.38 -19.73
CA LYS A 72 -2.64 3.14 -20.12
C LYS A 72 -2.57 4.49 -19.40
N LEU A 73 -3.70 5.20 -19.31
CA LEU A 73 -3.76 6.46 -18.57
C LEU A 73 -3.51 6.24 -17.07
N PHE A 74 -4.13 5.22 -16.46
CA PHE A 74 -3.91 4.88 -15.07
C PHE A 74 -2.43 4.57 -14.78
N CYS A 75 -1.82 3.70 -15.57
CA CYS A 75 -0.41 3.35 -15.44
C CYS A 75 0.49 4.59 -15.58
N ARG A 76 0.18 5.51 -16.49
CA ARG A 76 0.91 6.78 -16.62
C ARG A 76 0.76 7.70 -15.41
N ILE A 77 -0.43 7.76 -14.82
CA ILE A 77 -0.71 8.61 -13.64
C ILE A 77 0.04 8.08 -12.40
N PHE A 78 0.06 6.77 -12.22
CA PHE A 78 0.61 6.12 -11.03
C PHE A 78 2.01 5.52 -11.25
N ASP A 79 2.63 5.80 -12.39
CA ASP A 79 3.96 5.32 -12.77
C ASP A 79 4.10 3.78 -12.67
N ALA A 80 3.06 3.08 -13.12
CA ALA A 80 3.05 1.61 -13.17
C ALA A 80 3.72 1.14 -14.46
N ASP A 81 4.79 0.35 -14.36
CA ASP A 81 5.40 -0.25 -15.54
C ASP A 81 4.48 -1.35 -16.10
N ILE A 82 4.02 -1.12 -17.33
CA ILE A 82 3.13 -2.06 -18.02
C ILE A 82 3.92 -3.24 -18.61
N ASN A 83 5.21 -3.07 -18.85
CA ASN A 83 6.01 -4.07 -19.56
C ASN A 83 6.33 -5.28 -18.69
N GLU A 84 6.33 -5.13 -17.36
CA GLU A 84 6.54 -6.21 -16.40
C GLU A 84 5.28 -7.01 -16.08
N CYS A 85 4.10 -6.46 -16.39
CA CYS A 85 2.80 -7.10 -16.16
C CYS A 85 2.66 -8.40 -16.95
N GLU A 86 1.89 -9.36 -16.42
CA GLU A 86 1.51 -10.60 -17.12
C GLU A 86 0.91 -10.28 -18.50
N TYR A 87 -0.10 -9.40 -18.54
CA TYR A 87 -0.61 -8.82 -19.78
C TYR A 87 0.09 -7.48 -20.06
N GLY A 88 0.84 -7.43 -21.16
CA GLY A 88 1.60 -6.26 -21.58
C GLY A 88 0.76 -5.13 -22.18
N PRO A 89 1.38 -4.11 -22.80
CA PRO A 89 0.72 -2.86 -23.21
C PRO A 89 -0.36 -3.03 -24.28
N ASP A 90 -0.31 -4.11 -25.05
CA ASP A 90 -1.28 -4.41 -26.10
C ASP A 90 -2.42 -5.32 -25.64
N GLN A 91 -2.36 -5.79 -24.39
CA GLN A 91 -3.28 -6.78 -23.81
C GLN A 91 -3.86 -6.32 -22.46
N LEU A 92 -3.81 -5.03 -22.13
CA LEU A 92 -4.38 -4.54 -20.87
C LEU A 92 -5.90 -4.75 -20.77
N ASP A 93 -6.58 -4.96 -21.90
CA ASP A 93 -8.02 -5.23 -21.98
C ASP A 93 -8.42 -6.60 -21.39
N TYR A 94 -7.45 -7.47 -21.11
CA TYR A 94 -7.66 -8.74 -20.41
C TYR A 94 -8.01 -8.53 -18.93
N TYR A 95 -7.51 -7.47 -18.29
CA TYR A 95 -7.95 -7.10 -16.95
C TYR A 95 -9.41 -6.64 -17.01
N ALA A 96 -10.31 -7.31 -16.28
CA ALA A 96 -11.74 -7.00 -16.32
C ALA A 96 -12.08 -5.71 -15.57
N SER A 97 -11.33 -5.42 -14.51
CA SER A 97 -11.57 -4.30 -13.58
C SER A 97 -10.26 -3.67 -13.11
N PHE A 98 -10.32 -2.46 -12.56
CA PHE A 98 -9.13 -1.82 -11.97
C PHE A 98 -8.55 -2.64 -10.81
N GLY A 99 -9.40 -3.31 -10.03
CA GLY A 99 -8.97 -4.16 -8.93
C GLY A 99 -8.20 -5.40 -9.38
N GLU A 100 -8.39 -5.83 -10.64
CA GLU A 100 -7.58 -6.88 -11.26
C GLU A 100 -6.23 -6.35 -11.73
N LEU A 101 -6.20 -5.20 -12.43
CA LEU A 101 -4.95 -4.53 -12.80
C LEU A 101 -4.10 -4.17 -11.57
N PHE A 102 -4.74 -3.72 -10.48
CA PHE A 102 -4.04 -3.37 -9.24
C PHE A 102 -3.34 -4.57 -8.59
N ARG A 103 -3.93 -5.77 -8.71
CA ARG A 103 -3.39 -7.05 -8.22
C ARG A 103 -2.89 -7.93 -9.37
N ARG A 104 -2.44 -7.32 -10.45
CA ARG A 104 -1.90 -8.01 -11.63
C ARG A 104 -0.75 -8.92 -11.22
N ASN A 105 -0.62 -10.07 -11.88
CA ASN A 105 0.62 -10.83 -11.81
C ASN A 105 1.71 -10.14 -12.65
N LEU A 106 2.95 -10.48 -12.35
CA LEU A 106 4.11 -10.11 -13.17
C LEU A 106 4.55 -11.29 -14.04
N LYS A 107 5.34 -10.99 -15.06
CA LYS A 107 6.02 -12.01 -15.86
C LYS A 107 6.98 -12.84 -14.96
N PRO A 108 7.17 -14.15 -15.23
CA PRO A 108 7.93 -15.07 -14.35
C PRO A 108 9.36 -14.64 -13.99
N ASN A 109 10.02 -13.80 -14.80
CA ASN A 109 11.39 -13.34 -14.58
C ASN A 109 11.49 -11.84 -14.27
N ALA A 110 10.37 -11.16 -14.00
CA ALA A 110 10.36 -9.72 -13.72
C ALA A 110 11.04 -9.36 -12.38
N ARG A 111 11.15 -10.33 -11.46
CA ARG A 111 11.78 -10.18 -10.14
C ARG A 111 12.64 -11.41 -9.83
N PRO A 112 13.88 -11.49 -10.34
CA PRO A 112 14.78 -12.58 -9.98
C PRO A 112 15.11 -12.51 -8.48
N ILE A 113 15.03 -13.66 -7.80
CA ILE A 113 15.34 -13.78 -6.37
C ILE A 113 16.83 -14.03 -6.21
N ASP A 114 17.50 -13.20 -5.43
CA ASP A 114 18.89 -13.42 -5.04
C ASP A 114 19.00 -14.64 -4.10
N LYS A 115 19.92 -15.55 -4.42
CA LYS A 115 20.14 -16.81 -3.69
C LYS A 115 21.16 -16.68 -2.57
N GLU A 116 22.05 -15.68 -2.65
CA GLU A 116 23.12 -15.47 -1.67
C GLU A 116 22.61 -14.66 -0.46
N SER A 117 21.63 -13.79 -0.70
CA SER A 117 20.99 -13.00 0.36
C SER A 117 20.17 -13.87 1.31
N LEU A 118 20.44 -13.77 2.61
CA LEU A 118 19.66 -14.45 3.67
C LEU A 118 18.21 -13.95 3.76
N ILE A 119 18.00 -12.68 3.40
CA ILE A 119 16.71 -11.98 3.42
C ILE A 119 16.63 -11.14 2.15
N VAL A 120 15.52 -11.25 1.43
CA VAL A 120 15.18 -10.41 0.26
C VAL A 120 13.98 -9.51 0.58
N SER A 121 13.72 -8.50 -0.25
CA SER A 121 12.55 -7.65 -0.08
C SER A 121 11.25 -8.46 -0.23
N PRO A 122 10.25 -8.31 0.67
CA PRO A 122 8.99 -9.03 0.56
C PRO A 122 8.04 -8.45 -0.49
N CYS A 123 8.22 -7.18 -0.88
CA CYS A 123 7.39 -6.49 -1.86
C CYS A 123 8.18 -5.38 -2.57
N ASP A 124 7.62 -4.89 -3.66
CA ASP A 124 8.08 -3.65 -4.29
C ASP A 124 7.70 -2.45 -3.41
N GLY A 125 8.43 -1.35 -3.52
CA GLY A 125 8.10 -0.11 -2.83
C GLY A 125 9.32 0.66 -2.37
N GLU A 126 9.07 1.68 -1.56
CA GLU A 126 10.09 2.57 -1.01
C GLU A 126 10.23 2.35 0.50
N ILE A 127 11.47 2.34 1.00
CA ILE A 127 11.72 2.27 2.45
C ILE A 127 11.45 3.66 3.04
N LEU A 128 10.42 3.75 3.87
CA LEU A 128 10.09 4.98 4.59
C LEU A 128 10.97 5.17 5.83
N ASP A 129 11.18 4.09 6.56
CA ASP A 129 11.95 4.07 7.81
C ASP A 129 12.50 2.66 8.03
N ASN A 130 13.68 2.57 8.65
CA ASN A 130 14.27 1.30 9.03
C ASN A 130 15.30 1.52 10.15
N GLY A 131 15.51 0.51 10.98
CA GLY A 131 16.50 0.63 12.04
C GLY A 131 16.50 -0.51 13.04
N LEU A 132 17.36 -0.35 14.04
CA LEU A 132 17.44 -1.24 15.19
C LEU A 132 16.29 -0.95 16.16
N VAL A 133 15.64 -2.01 16.63
CA VAL A 133 14.64 -1.91 17.70
C VAL A 133 15.34 -1.83 19.05
N THR A 134 15.54 -0.61 19.56
CA THR A 134 16.16 -0.35 20.86
C THR A 134 15.22 -0.63 22.04
N SER A 135 13.92 -0.35 21.88
CA SER A 135 12.88 -0.63 22.87
C SER A 135 11.53 -0.85 22.21
N VAL A 136 10.87 -1.97 22.52
CA VAL A 136 9.54 -2.31 21.99
C VAL A 136 8.46 -1.32 22.48
N GLU A 137 8.65 -0.74 23.66
CA GLU A 137 7.67 0.16 24.28
C GLU A 137 7.93 1.64 24.04
N LEU A 138 9.18 2.02 23.74
CA LEU A 138 9.59 3.43 23.65
C LEU A 138 9.96 3.87 22.24
N LEU A 139 10.33 2.93 21.36
CA LEU A 139 10.69 3.28 19.98
C LEU A 139 9.44 3.77 19.23
N ASN A 140 9.46 5.03 18.83
CA ASN A 140 8.41 5.65 18.04
C ASN A 140 8.73 5.51 16.55
N ILE A 141 7.84 4.86 15.82
CA ILE A 141 7.90 4.71 14.36
C ILE A 141 6.80 5.58 13.77
N VAL A 142 7.15 6.47 12.84
CA VAL A 142 6.18 7.36 12.18
C VAL A 142 5.72 6.74 10.88
N ILE A 143 4.44 6.37 10.81
CA ILE A 143 3.83 5.77 9.63
C ILE A 143 2.66 6.66 9.21
N LYS A 144 2.73 7.22 7.98
CA LYS A 144 1.71 8.12 7.43
C LYS A 144 1.36 9.30 8.35
N GLY A 145 2.38 9.90 8.97
CA GLY A 145 2.23 11.03 9.89
C GLY A 145 1.68 10.68 11.28
N VAL A 146 1.48 9.40 11.58
CA VAL A 146 1.06 8.94 12.90
C VAL A 146 2.20 8.16 13.56
N SER A 147 2.52 8.53 14.81
CA SER A 147 3.52 7.83 15.60
C SER A 147 2.92 6.61 16.29
N TYR A 148 3.58 5.46 16.14
CA TYR A 148 3.23 4.22 16.79
C TYR A 148 4.45 3.63 17.51
N THR A 149 4.23 3.00 18.65
CA THR A 149 5.22 2.08 19.21
C THR A 149 5.02 0.68 18.61
N ILE A 150 6.04 -0.17 18.68
CA ILE A 150 5.92 -1.58 18.25
C ILE A 150 4.86 -2.30 19.08
N LYS A 151 4.80 -2.01 20.38
CA LYS A 151 3.75 -2.49 21.28
C LYS A 151 2.35 -2.15 20.77
N ASP A 152 2.12 -0.90 20.38
CA ASP A 152 0.80 -0.44 19.91
C ASP A 152 0.46 -1.03 18.54
N LEU A 153 1.44 -1.09 17.63
CA LEU A 153 1.26 -1.60 16.26
C LEU A 153 0.82 -3.07 16.25
N PHE A 154 1.40 -3.89 17.13
CA PHE A 154 1.10 -5.32 17.23
C PHE A 154 0.15 -5.70 18.38
N GLN A 155 -0.30 -4.71 19.16
CA GLN A 155 -1.14 -4.89 20.36
C GLN A 155 -0.57 -5.96 21.29
N LEU A 156 0.72 -5.82 21.64
CA LEU A 156 1.45 -6.83 22.41
C LEU A 156 1.05 -6.83 23.89
N ASN A 157 0.86 -8.02 24.44
CA ASN A 157 0.67 -8.23 25.87
C ASN A 157 2.01 -8.25 26.63
N ARG A 158 1.99 -8.04 27.95
CA ARG A 158 3.20 -8.04 28.80
C ARG A 158 4.09 -9.28 28.60
N ASN A 159 3.49 -10.46 28.60
CA ASN A 159 4.20 -11.72 28.40
C ASN A 159 4.90 -11.81 27.03
N GLU A 160 4.36 -11.16 25.99
CA GLU A 160 4.96 -11.15 24.65
C GLU A 160 6.13 -10.17 24.59
N ILE A 161 6.00 -9.03 25.25
CA ILE A 161 7.06 -8.03 25.37
C ILE A 161 8.28 -8.64 26.10
N GLU A 162 8.05 -9.33 27.23
CA GLU A 162 9.11 -10.01 27.98
C GLU A 162 9.82 -11.09 27.14
N ARG A 163 9.06 -11.87 26.35
CA ARG A 163 9.62 -12.85 25.40
C ARG A 163 10.47 -12.20 24.32
N LEU A 164 10.05 -11.05 23.79
CA LEU A 164 10.82 -10.31 22.77
C LEU A 164 12.09 -9.71 23.36
N GLN A 165 12.01 -9.11 24.55
CA GLN A 165 13.18 -8.55 25.26
C GLN A 165 14.20 -9.65 25.58
N THR A 166 13.74 -10.82 26.06
CA THR A 166 14.63 -11.96 26.32
C THR A 166 15.35 -12.45 25.05
N LYS A 167 14.66 -12.43 23.90
CA LYS A 167 15.29 -12.75 22.61
C LYS A 167 16.25 -11.66 22.15
N GLN A 168 15.94 -10.39 22.41
CA GLN A 168 16.82 -9.27 22.07
C GLN A 168 18.17 -9.34 22.77
N CYS A 169 18.24 -9.90 23.99
CA CYS A 169 19.50 -10.17 24.67
C CYS A 169 20.41 -11.16 23.92
N LYS A 170 19.85 -12.00 23.04
CA LYS A 170 20.58 -13.00 22.24
C LYS A 170 20.82 -12.57 20.79
N SER A 171 19.97 -11.69 20.26
CA SER A 171 20.03 -11.26 18.86
C SER A 171 19.39 -9.88 18.69
N SER A 172 20.01 -9.01 17.91
CA SER A 172 19.43 -7.70 17.56
C SER A 172 18.14 -7.85 16.73
N LEU A 173 17.12 -7.06 17.06
CA LEU A 173 15.88 -6.98 16.30
C LEU A 173 15.89 -5.73 15.42
N PHE A 174 15.55 -5.87 14.14
CA PHE A 174 15.45 -4.75 13.19
C PHE A 174 14.03 -4.62 12.66
N TYR A 175 13.69 -3.42 12.18
CA TYR A 175 12.44 -3.16 11.48
C TYR A 175 12.70 -2.43 10.15
N ALA A 176 11.78 -2.59 9.21
CA ALA A 176 11.72 -1.84 7.96
C ALA A 176 10.26 -1.55 7.61
N CYS A 177 9.95 -0.29 7.32
CA CYS A 177 8.66 0.17 6.87
C CYS A 177 8.73 0.43 5.36
N ILE A 178 8.02 -0.39 4.58
CA ILE A 178 7.99 -0.30 3.12
C ILE A 178 6.63 0.28 2.70
N TYR A 179 6.66 1.30 1.85
CA TYR A 179 5.49 1.92 1.26
C TYR A 179 5.31 1.48 -0.19
N LEU A 180 4.11 0.99 -0.51
CA LEU A 180 3.72 0.61 -1.85
C LEU A 180 2.93 1.76 -2.47
N ASN A 181 3.49 2.34 -3.53
CA ASN A 181 2.79 3.28 -4.39
C ASN A 181 1.70 2.56 -5.20
N PRO A 182 0.60 3.23 -5.60
CA PRO A 182 -0.49 2.61 -6.34
C PRO A 182 -0.09 1.93 -7.67
N GLY A 183 1.04 2.35 -8.27
CA GLY A 183 1.57 1.72 -9.48
C GLY A 183 2.43 0.48 -9.24
N ASN A 184 2.90 0.25 -8.02
CA ASN A 184 3.74 -0.91 -7.70
C ASN A 184 2.96 -2.22 -7.85
N TYR A 185 3.70 -3.32 -7.79
CA TYR A 185 3.14 -4.66 -7.68
C TYR A 185 2.64 -4.92 -6.25
N HIS A 186 1.36 -5.23 -6.11
CA HIS A 186 0.67 -5.30 -4.81
C HIS A 186 0.53 -6.72 -4.23
N HIS A 187 1.40 -7.66 -4.63
CA HIS A 187 1.52 -8.93 -3.90
C HIS A 187 2.69 -8.89 -2.95
N PHE A 188 2.53 -9.61 -1.84
CA PHE A 188 3.56 -9.81 -0.83
C PHE A 188 4.10 -11.22 -0.93
N HIS A 189 5.41 -11.34 -0.86
CA HIS A 189 6.15 -12.58 -0.90
C HIS A 189 6.92 -12.80 0.40
N SER A 190 7.33 -14.05 0.63
CA SER A 190 8.13 -14.38 1.79
C SER A 190 9.55 -13.82 1.61
N PRO A 191 10.06 -12.98 2.53
CA PRO A 191 11.40 -12.40 2.41
C PRO A 191 12.51 -13.41 2.74
N ALA A 192 12.18 -14.47 3.47
CA ALA A 192 13.09 -15.55 3.83
C ALA A 192 12.29 -16.85 4.00
N LYS A 193 13.00 -17.97 4.18
CA LYS A 193 12.39 -19.24 4.57
C LYS A 193 11.99 -19.19 6.05
N TRP A 194 10.69 -19.13 6.32
CA TRP A 194 10.15 -19.15 7.69
C TRP A 194 8.96 -20.10 7.85
N LYS A 195 8.64 -20.45 9.09
CA LYS A 195 7.43 -21.18 9.46
C LYS A 195 6.47 -20.22 10.14
N ILE A 196 5.26 -20.11 9.61
CA ILE A 196 4.21 -19.27 10.18
C ILE A 196 3.66 -20.00 11.42
N ASN A 197 3.83 -19.39 12.59
CA ASN A 197 3.35 -19.94 13.87
C ASN A 197 2.06 -19.25 14.34
N GLU A 198 1.92 -17.95 14.06
CA GLU A 198 0.78 -17.14 14.49
C GLU A 198 0.39 -16.16 13.38
N ARG A 199 -0.91 -15.88 13.28
CA ARG A 199 -1.47 -14.79 12.48
C ARG A 199 -2.45 -14.02 13.34
N ARG A 200 -2.26 -12.70 13.43
CA ARG A 200 -3.15 -11.79 14.16
C ARG A 200 -3.83 -10.85 13.18
N HIS A 201 -5.13 -10.65 13.35
CA HIS A 201 -5.88 -9.59 12.65
C HIS A 201 -6.17 -8.48 13.65
N ILE A 202 -5.57 -7.31 13.43
CA ILE A 202 -5.76 -6.13 14.25
C ILE A 202 -6.77 -5.24 13.53
N THR A 203 -7.94 -5.04 14.14
CA THR A 203 -8.96 -4.15 13.58
C THR A 203 -8.50 -2.71 13.70
N GLY A 204 -8.65 -1.94 12.62
CA GLY A 204 -8.48 -0.48 12.66
C GLY A 204 -9.49 0.17 13.62
N MET A 205 -9.23 1.42 14.01
CA MET A 205 -10.13 2.15 14.90
C MET A 205 -11.54 2.25 14.29
N ASN A 206 -12.54 1.74 15.02
CA ASN A 206 -13.95 2.07 14.78
C ASN A 206 -14.20 3.45 15.43
N LYS A 207 -13.82 4.53 14.74
CA LYS A 207 -14.25 5.89 15.10
C LYS A 207 -15.02 6.47 13.93
#